data_AF-A0A958IYK6-F1
#
_entry.id   AF-A0A958IYK6-F1
#
_cell.length_a   1.000
_cell.length_b   1.000
_cell.length_c   1.000
_cell.angle_alpha   90.00
_cell.angle_beta   90.00
_cell.angle_gamma   90.00
#
_symmetry.space_group_name_H-M   'P 1'
#
loop_
_entity.id
_entity.type
_entity.pdbx_description
1 polymer ?
#
loop_
_entity_poly.entity_id
_entity_poly.type
_entity_poly.pdbx_seq_one_letter_code
_entity_poly.pdbx_strand_id
1 'polypeptide(L)'
;RFKDKSPKLLFEIINEPHGMTQAQLNELNGNILTIIRAENPQRIVIFGGHEWAGAAQLLTAAVPNDDYLMGYYHSYDPWNFAGEANGFWGTFDDIAAVKAQFSSVANWSNARNIPAMISEFGAVRNCDYNSRMMHYYTYVEQALTNGIAFMAWDDGGDFGIYDRTNRTWSEVKDILIYGHPNGPVLTEATYLGNATVYLQWQNRSSAINQIIVERKSDTSDFTEIARLGAAAIDYRDTAAGSGSQYYRVIYKFSDQPDMYSNPMVVQTP
;
A
#
# COMPACT_ATOMS: atom_id res chain seq x y z
N ARG A 1 2.52 8.80 31.81
CA ARG A 1 1.09 8.94 31.40
C ARG A 1 0.50 7.64 30.86
N PHE A 2 1.15 6.98 29.91
CA PHE A 2 0.57 5.84 29.18
C PHE A 2 1.01 4.46 29.69
N LYS A 3 1.67 4.39 30.86
CA LYS A 3 2.30 3.14 31.34
C LYS A 3 1.31 1.98 31.52
N ASP A 4 0.14 2.27 32.06
CA ASP A 4 -0.91 1.27 32.33
C ASP A 4 -1.86 1.06 31.15
N LYS A 5 -1.54 1.57 29.95
CA LYS A 5 -2.36 1.34 28.75
C LYS A 5 -2.08 -0.03 28.17
N SER A 6 -3.09 -0.57 27.48
CA SER A 6 -3.03 -1.82 26.72
C SER A 6 -1.72 -1.98 25.93
N PRO A 7 -1.17 -3.19 25.81
CA PRO A 7 -0.03 -3.49 24.94
C PRO A 7 -0.29 -3.16 23.45
N LYS A 8 -1.55 -2.99 23.05
CA LYS A 8 -1.93 -2.49 21.72
C LYS A 8 -1.51 -1.04 21.44
N LEU A 9 -1.08 -0.30 22.47
CA LEU A 9 -0.44 1.00 22.31
C LEU A 9 1.08 0.82 22.20
N LEU A 10 1.62 1.15 21.04
CA LEU A 10 3.06 1.15 20.75
C LEU A 10 3.62 2.57 20.93
N PHE A 11 4.92 2.70 21.17
CA PHE A 11 5.60 4.00 21.20
C PHE A 11 6.59 4.09 20.05
N GLU A 12 6.42 5.05 19.16
CA GLU A 12 7.45 5.45 18.20
C GLU A 12 8.33 6.55 18.81
N ILE A 13 9.65 6.41 18.69
CA ILE A 13 10.60 7.32 19.34
C ILE A 13 10.53 8.72 18.74
N ILE A 14 10.60 8.82 17.40
CA ILE A 14 10.65 10.08 16.67
C ILE A 14 10.25 9.84 15.22
N ASN A 15 9.39 10.71 14.69
CA ASN A 15 8.99 10.75 13.30
C ASN A 15 10.03 11.48 12.45
N GLU A 16 10.41 10.91 11.30
CA GLU A 16 11.27 11.50 10.26
C GLU A 16 12.47 12.31 10.78
N PRO A 17 13.36 11.69 11.58
CA PRO A 17 14.56 12.38 12.04
C PRO A 17 15.41 12.85 10.84
N HIS A 18 15.64 14.16 10.75
CA HIS A 18 16.42 14.80 9.70
C HIS A 18 17.32 15.90 10.29
N GLY A 19 18.40 16.26 9.60
CA GLY A 19 19.35 17.28 10.06
C GLY A 19 20.27 16.79 11.18
N MET A 20 20.41 15.47 11.32
CA MET A 20 21.30 14.82 12.27
C MET A 20 22.02 13.64 11.62
N THR A 21 23.22 13.36 12.09
CA THR A 21 24.00 12.20 11.64
C THR A 21 23.38 10.90 12.13
N GLN A 22 23.67 9.80 11.43
CA GLN A 22 23.30 8.45 11.87
C GLN A 22 23.79 8.15 13.30
N ALA A 23 25.00 8.59 13.67
CA ALA A 23 25.54 8.38 15.00
C ALA A 23 24.70 9.07 16.09
N GLN A 24 24.29 10.32 15.84
CA GLN A 24 23.42 11.07 16.75
C GLN A 24 22.03 10.42 16.89
N LEU A 25 21.46 9.91 15.79
CA LEU A 25 20.19 9.19 15.86
C LEU A 25 20.32 7.87 16.64
N ASN A 26 21.40 7.12 16.40
CA ASN A 26 21.64 5.86 17.12
C ASN A 26 21.75 6.11 18.64
N GLU A 27 22.44 7.18 19.04
CA GLU A 27 22.51 7.63 20.43
C GLU A 27 21.13 8.04 20.98
N LEU A 28 20.37 8.82 20.21
CA LEU A 28 19.00 9.23 20.56
C LEU A 28 18.09 8.02 20.79
N ASN A 29 18.09 7.05 19.87
CA ASN A 29 17.28 5.84 19.97
C ASN A 29 17.59 5.07 21.27
N GLY A 30 18.87 4.88 21.60
CA GLY A 30 19.28 4.20 22.83
C GLY A 30 18.90 4.97 24.11
N ASN A 31 19.10 6.29 24.11
CA ASN A 31 18.79 7.14 25.25
C ASN A 31 17.28 7.19 25.54
N ILE A 32 16.44 7.39 24.50
CA ILE A 32 14.98 7.42 24.67
C ILE A 32 14.44 6.05 25.06
N LEU A 33 14.95 4.97 24.48
CA LEU A 33 14.57 3.62 24.88
C LEU A 33 14.83 3.36 26.37
N THR A 34 16.00 3.76 26.87
CA THR A 34 16.36 3.64 28.29
C THR A 34 15.34 4.34 29.19
N ILE A 35 14.92 5.55 28.81
CA ILE A 35 13.91 6.32 29.54
C ILE A 35 12.54 5.61 29.49
N ILE A 36 12.13 5.08 28.34
CA ILE A 36 10.86 4.36 28.20
C ILE A 36 10.86 3.11 29.09
N ARG A 37 11.94 2.32 29.08
CA ARG A 37 12.05 1.04 29.80
C ARG A 37 11.99 1.19 31.32
N ALA A 38 12.34 2.35 31.87
CA ALA A 38 12.19 2.64 33.30
C ALA A 38 10.75 2.46 33.81
N GLU A 39 9.74 2.73 32.97
CA GLU A 39 8.32 2.62 33.34
C GLU A 39 7.50 1.70 32.42
N ASN A 40 8.07 1.24 31.30
CA ASN A 40 7.40 0.39 30.29
C ASN A 40 8.34 -0.73 29.82
N PRO A 41 8.59 -1.75 30.66
CA PRO A 41 9.62 -2.76 30.41
C PRO A 41 9.35 -3.65 29.19
N GLN A 42 8.08 -3.83 28.79
CA GLN A 42 7.68 -4.74 27.71
C GLN A 42 6.85 -4.08 26.60
N ARG A 43 6.66 -2.75 26.64
CA ARG A 43 5.91 -2.07 25.57
C ARG A 43 6.76 -2.06 24.31
N ILE A 44 6.18 -2.46 23.18
CA ILE A 44 6.87 -2.38 21.89
C ILE A 44 7.28 -0.92 21.63
N VAL A 45 8.57 -0.73 21.36
CA VAL A 45 9.14 0.56 20.97
C VAL A 45 9.58 0.48 19.52
N ILE A 46 9.07 1.42 18.73
CA ILE A 46 9.32 1.53 17.30
C ILE A 46 10.46 2.53 17.09
N PHE A 47 11.49 2.12 16.34
CA PHE A 47 12.66 2.95 16.02
C PHE A 47 12.93 2.95 14.51
N GLY A 48 13.58 4.01 14.03
CA GLY A 48 13.88 4.19 12.60
C GLY A 48 15.30 4.68 12.36
N GLY A 49 15.61 4.86 11.09
CA GLY A 49 16.86 5.50 10.63
C GLY A 49 16.70 7.01 10.43
N HIS A 50 17.82 7.68 10.16
CA HIS A 50 17.87 9.14 9.89
C HIS A 50 17.34 9.48 8.48
N GLU A 51 17.45 10.74 8.08
CA GLU A 51 17.08 11.25 6.75
C GLU A 51 15.67 10.80 6.34
N TRP A 52 14.66 11.26 7.10
CA TRP A 52 13.24 10.95 6.86
C TRP A 52 12.88 9.46 6.94
N ALA A 53 13.73 8.66 7.61
CA ALA A 53 13.48 7.26 7.90
C ALA A 53 13.17 6.39 6.67
N GLY A 54 13.88 6.61 5.55
CA GLY A 54 13.79 5.74 4.38
C GLY A 54 14.24 4.29 4.68
N ALA A 55 13.84 3.35 3.82
CA ALA A 55 14.19 1.93 3.97
C ALA A 55 15.71 1.72 4.14
N ALA A 56 16.53 2.34 3.30
CA ALA A 56 17.99 2.22 3.37
C ALA A 56 18.57 2.70 4.70
N GLN A 57 17.96 3.72 5.31
CA GLN A 57 18.37 4.26 6.60
C GLN A 57 17.96 3.34 7.75
N LEU A 58 16.81 2.66 7.68
CA LEU A 58 16.48 1.59 8.62
C LEU A 58 17.51 0.44 8.55
N LEU A 59 17.91 0.02 7.34
CA LEU A 59 18.84 -1.09 7.16
C LEU A 59 20.20 -0.89 7.84
N THR A 60 20.61 0.38 7.97
CA THR A 60 21.92 0.79 8.49
C THR A 60 21.87 1.34 9.92
N ALA A 61 20.67 1.61 10.46
CA ALA A 61 20.51 2.08 11.84
C ALA A 61 21.07 1.06 12.85
N ALA A 62 21.67 1.57 13.93
CA ALA A 62 22.07 0.70 15.03
C ALA A 62 20.81 0.23 15.77
N VAL A 63 20.72 -1.09 15.94
CA VAL A 63 19.64 -1.72 16.70
C VAL A 63 19.94 -1.57 18.19
N PRO A 64 19.07 -0.93 18.98
CA PRO A 64 19.21 -0.93 20.43
C PRO A 64 19.12 -2.36 20.99
N ASN A 65 19.88 -2.67 22.05
CA ASN A 65 19.86 -4.00 22.66
C ASN A 65 18.60 -4.18 23.53
N ASP A 66 17.51 -4.67 22.94
CA ASP A 66 16.21 -4.85 23.61
C ASP A 66 15.32 -5.87 22.88
N ASP A 67 14.51 -6.61 23.63
CA ASP A 67 13.66 -7.69 23.10
C ASP A 67 12.30 -7.21 22.54
N TYR A 68 11.87 -5.98 22.87
CA TYR A 68 10.54 -5.45 22.54
C TYR A 68 10.65 -4.27 21.57
N LEU A 69 11.29 -4.52 20.43
CA LEU A 69 11.53 -3.56 19.36
C LEU A 69 10.77 -3.87 18.08
N MET A 70 10.50 -2.83 17.31
CA MET A 70 10.04 -2.89 15.93
C MET A 70 10.77 -1.81 15.12
N GLY A 71 11.22 -2.14 13.91
CA GLY A 71 11.78 -1.15 12.98
C GLY A 71 10.67 -0.49 12.15
N TYR A 72 10.78 0.82 11.89
CA TYR A 72 9.93 1.49 10.91
C TYR A 72 10.74 2.12 9.78
N TYR A 73 10.07 2.27 8.65
CA TYR A 73 10.52 3.12 7.56
C TYR A 73 9.32 3.78 6.86
N HIS A 74 9.57 4.90 6.19
CA HIS A 74 8.63 5.54 5.29
C HIS A 74 9.05 5.29 3.84
N SER A 75 8.09 5.25 2.92
CA SER A 75 8.41 5.28 1.50
C SER A 75 7.34 6.00 0.69
N TYR A 76 7.77 7.07 0.04
CA TYR A 76 7.06 7.83 -0.96
C TYR A 76 7.80 7.72 -2.30
N ASP A 77 8.35 6.54 -2.59
CA ASP A 77 9.22 6.34 -3.73
C ASP A 77 8.43 6.06 -5.02
N PRO A 78 8.85 6.62 -6.17
CA PRO A 78 9.78 7.75 -6.28
C PRO A 78 9.07 9.07 -5.93
N TRP A 79 9.73 9.94 -5.16
CA TRP A 79 9.12 11.22 -4.70
C TRP A 79 8.59 12.09 -5.85
N ASN A 80 9.33 12.14 -6.97
CA ASN A 80 8.90 12.85 -8.17
C ASN A 80 7.51 12.40 -8.68
N PHE A 81 7.17 11.12 -8.54
CA PHE A 81 5.82 10.66 -8.82
C PHE A 81 4.91 10.86 -7.60
N ALA A 82 5.25 10.27 -6.46
CA ALA A 82 4.32 10.10 -5.34
C ALA A 82 4.05 11.40 -4.56
N GLY A 83 5.04 12.29 -4.44
CA GLY A 83 4.91 13.57 -3.76
C GLY A 83 4.64 14.75 -4.70
N GLU A 84 5.16 14.69 -5.94
CA GLU A 84 5.10 15.82 -6.88
C GLU A 84 4.14 15.61 -8.05
N ALA A 85 3.49 14.44 -8.15
CA ALA A 85 2.55 14.08 -9.22
C ALA A 85 3.13 14.17 -10.64
N ASN A 86 4.45 13.98 -10.82
CA ASN A 86 5.08 14.08 -12.13
C ASN A 86 5.17 12.71 -12.82
N GLY A 87 4.61 12.63 -14.02
CA GLY A 87 4.74 11.47 -14.92
C GLY A 87 3.82 10.30 -14.57
N PHE A 88 4.18 9.13 -15.08
CA PHE A 88 3.46 7.87 -14.88
C PHE A 88 4.32 6.91 -14.04
N TRP A 89 3.65 5.97 -13.39
CA TRP A 89 4.23 4.90 -12.59
C TRP A 89 3.52 3.58 -12.90
N GLY A 90 4.24 2.47 -12.80
CA GLY A 90 3.70 1.10 -12.95
C GLY A 90 4.37 0.30 -14.07
N THR A 91 5.54 0.75 -14.54
CA THR A 91 6.38 -0.04 -15.43
C THR A 91 6.94 -1.27 -14.71
N PHE A 92 7.55 -2.18 -15.47
CA PHE A 92 8.24 -3.33 -14.89
C PHE A 92 9.32 -2.90 -13.89
N ASP A 93 10.10 -1.87 -14.22
CA ASP A 93 11.20 -1.39 -13.38
C ASP A 93 10.68 -0.71 -12.11
N ASP A 94 9.60 0.07 -12.21
CA ASP A 94 8.93 0.68 -11.05
C ASP A 94 8.50 -0.38 -10.02
N ILE A 95 7.80 -1.41 -10.51
CA ILE A 95 7.30 -2.50 -9.67
C ILE A 95 8.47 -3.33 -9.11
N ALA A 96 9.52 -3.58 -9.92
CA ALA A 96 10.71 -4.29 -9.49
C ALA A 96 11.48 -3.54 -8.39
N ALA A 97 11.54 -2.20 -8.46
CA ALA A 97 12.18 -1.37 -7.44
C ALA A 97 11.48 -1.48 -6.08
N VAL A 98 10.14 -1.40 -6.06
CA VAL A 98 9.35 -1.59 -4.83
C VAL A 98 9.55 -3.00 -4.28
N LYS A 99 9.50 -4.03 -5.14
CA LYS A 99 9.78 -5.42 -4.74
C LYS A 99 11.15 -5.59 -4.08
N ALA A 100 12.19 -4.99 -4.68
CA ALA A 100 13.54 -5.03 -4.15
C ALA A 100 13.65 -4.32 -2.78
N GLN A 101 13.00 -3.16 -2.63
CA GLN A 101 12.95 -2.44 -1.36
C GLN A 101 12.31 -3.30 -0.25
N PHE A 102 11.09 -3.81 -0.45
CA PHE A 102 10.40 -4.65 0.54
C PHE A 102 11.21 -5.92 0.86
N SER A 103 11.81 -6.56 -0.15
CA SER A 103 12.69 -7.73 0.06
C SER A 103 13.91 -7.39 0.92
N SER A 104 14.51 -6.22 0.73
CA SER A 104 15.67 -5.79 1.52
C SER A 104 15.31 -5.57 3.00
N VAL A 105 14.16 -4.98 3.28
CA VAL A 105 13.65 -4.78 4.66
C VAL A 105 13.27 -6.12 5.29
N ALA A 106 12.63 -7.01 4.54
CA ALA A 106 12.28 -8.36 5.01
C ALA A 106 13.54 -9.16 5.39
N ASN A 107 14.58 -9.12 4.54
CA ASN A 107 15.86 -9.77 4.83
C ASN A 107 16.51 -9.20 6.09
N TRP A 108 16.48 -7.88 6.27
CA TRP A 108 16.97 -7.24 7.49
C TRP A 108 16.19 -7.65 8.73
N SER A 109 14.85 -7.68 8.63
CA SER A 109 13.92 -8.08 9.70
C SER A 109 14.21 -9.52 10.14
N ASN A 110 14.31 -10.44 9.18
CA ASN A 110 14.60 -11.85 9.44
C ASN A 110 16.00 -12.06 10.03
N ALA A 111 17.02 -11.38 9.49
CA ALA A 111 18.39 -11.53 9.95
C ALA A 111 18.61 -11.03 11.39
N ARG A 112 17.81 -10.05 11.83
CA ARG A 112 17.89 -9.46 13.17
C ARG A 112 16.85 -10.01 14.14
N ASN A 113 15.89 -10.81 13.66
CA ASN A 113 14.72 -11.23 14.42
C ASN A 113 13.96 -10.04 15.04
N ILE A 114 13.77 -8.98 14.25
CA ILE A 114 13.07 -7.74 14.65
C ILE A 114 11.99 -7.45 13.61
N PRO A 115 10.70 -7.38 14.01
CA PRO A 115 9.62 -7.02 13.09
C PRO A 115 9.86 -5.65 12.46
N ALA A 116 9.46 -5.50 11.19
CA ALA A 116 9.48 -4.23 10.49
C ALA A 116 8.06 -3.79 10.08
N MET A 117 7.87 -2.48 9.96
CA MET A 117 6.68 -1.87 9.41
C MET A 117 7.02 -0.73 8.46
N ILE A 118 6.16 -0.52 7.45
CA ILE A 118 6.09 0.73 6.71
C ILE A 118 5.02 1.61 7.37
N SER A 119 5.44 2.57 8.20
CA SER A 119 4.50 3.41 8.96
C SER A 119 3.91 4.55 8.15
N GLU A 120 4.50 4.87 6.99
CA GLU A 120 3.92 5.78 6.02
C GLU A 120 4.26 5.36 4.60
N PHE A 121 3.23 5.33 3.75
CA PHE A 121 3.37 5.31 2.31
C PHE A 121 2.14 5.93 1.66
N GLY A 122 2.32 6.41 0.42
CA GLY A 122 1.21 6.86 -0.39
C GLY A 122 1.68 7.63 -1.60
N ALA A 123 0.70 8.10 -2.37
CA ALA A 123 0.89 9.03 -3.47
C ALA A 123 -0.25 10.06 -3.48
N VAL A 124 0.09 11.32 -3.80
CA VAL A 124 -0.85 12.43 -3.85
C VAL A 124 -1.98 12.17 -4.85
N ARG A 125 -3.16 12.75 -4.60
CA ARG A 125 -4.36 12.57 -5.44
C ARG A 125 -4.21 13.11 -6.86
N ASN A 126 -3.25 14.01 -7.09
CA ASN A 126 -3.00 14.61 -8.40
C ASN A 126 -2.19 13.72 -9.35
N CYS A 127 -1.61 12.61 -8.86
CA CYS A 127 -0.99 11.61 -9.74
C CYS A 127 -1.99 11.06 -10.76
N ASP A 128 -1.49 10.58 -11.90
CA ASP A 128 -2.31 9.79 -12.83
C ASP A 128 -3.06 8.67 -12.07
N TYR A 129 -4.36 8.54 -12.32
CA TYR A 129 -5.22 7.64 -11.55
C TYR A 129 -4.75 6.19 -11.64
N ASN A 130 -4.47 5.69 -12.84
CA ASN A 130 -4.08 4.29 -13.04
C ASN A 130 -2.73 4.01 -12.38
N SER A 131 -1.77 4.92 -12.53
CA SER A 131 -0.47 4.85 -11.86
C SER A 131 -0.60 4.88 -10.34
N ARG A 132 -1.44 5.76 -9.79
CA ARG A 132 -1.66 5.86 -8.33
C ARG A 132 -2.28 4.58 -7.77
N MET A 133 -3.28 4.02 -8.45
CA MET A 133 -3.92 2.78 -8.02
C MET A 133 -2.96 1.59 -8.08
N MET A 134 -2.14 1.51 -9.12
CA MET A 134 -1.11 0.47 -9.23
C MET A 134 -0.01 0.63 -8.16
N HIS A 135 0.36 1.87 -7.79
CA HIS A 135 1.32 2.16 -6.73
C HIS A 135 0.83 1.64 -5.39
N TYR A 136 -0.36 2.05 -4.94
CA TYR A 136 -0.95 1.53 -3.70
C TYR A 136 -1.11 0.00 -3.72
N TYR A 137 -1.55 -0.57 -4.86
CA TYR A 137 -1.74 -2.02 -4.98
C TYR A 137 -0.41 -2.77 -4.83
N THR A 138 0.66 -2.26 -5.46
CA THR A 138 1.99 -2.86 -5.38
C THR A 138 2.53 -2.79 -3.94
N TYR A 139 2.36 -1.67 -3.24
CA TYR A 139 2.80 -1.54 -1.85
C TYR A 139 2.06 -2.51 -0.91
N VAL A 140 0.74 -2.61 -1.03
CA VAL A 140 -0.06 -3.57 -0.24
C VAL A 140 0.34 -5.00 -0.56
N GLU A 141 0.48 -5.34 -1.85
CA GLU A 141 0.93 -6.66 -2.29
C GLU A 141 2.30 -7.00 -1.67
N GLN A 142 3.26 -6.09 -1.73
CA GLN A 142 4.61 -6.35 -1.25
C GLN A 142 4.71 -6.36 0.28
N ALA A 143 3.92 -5.54 0.98
CA ALA A 143 3.82 -5.58 2.42
C ALA A 143 3.31 -6.95 2.89
N LEU A 144 2.21 -7.44 2.31
CA LEU A 144 1.63 -8.75 2.64
C LEU A 144 2.56 -9.90 2.25
N THR A 145 3.19 -9.85 1.07
CA THR A 145 4.13 -10.89 0.60
C THR A 145 5.32 -11.05 1.54
N ASN A 146 5.80 -9.95 2.11
CA ASN A 146 7.01 -9.92 2.93
C ASN A 146 6.72 -9.95 4.44
N GLY A 147 5.46 -10.03 4.86
CA GLY A 147 5.08 -10.00 6.28
C GLY A 147 5.39 -8.67 6.98
N ILE A 148 5.37 -7.56 6.24
CA ILE A 148 5.63 -6.21 6.75
C ILE A 148 4.28 -5.54 7.05
N ALA A 149 4.10 -5.08 8.29
CA ALA A 149 2.91 -4.31 8.64
C ALA A 149 2.93 -2.94 7.91
N PHE A 150 1.77 -2.43 7.51
CA PHE A 150 1.71 -1.20 6.73
C PHE A 150 0.67 -0.21 7.24
N MET A 151 0.95 1.08 7.08
CA MET A 151 0.06 2.20 7.37
C MET A 151 0.11 3.20 6.23
N ALA A 152 -1.02 3.42 5.57
CA ALA A 152 -1.12 4.42 4.50
C ALA A 152 -1.24 5.83 5.11
N TRP A 153 -0.54 6.81 4.52
CA TRP A 153 -0.63 8.20 4.95
C TRP A 153 -1.95 8.83 4.50
N ASP A 154 -2.64 9.50 5.42
CA ASP A 154 -3.90 10.22 5.17
C ASP A 154 -3.95 11.51 5.99
N ASP A 155 -3.50 12.60 5.38
CA ASP A 155 -3.56 13.96 5.93
C ASP A 155 -4.95 14.61 5.82
N GLY A 156 -5.90 13.98 5.10
CA GLY A 156 -7.15 14.60 4.66
C GLY A 156 -6.98 15.67 3.58
N GLY A 157 -5.73 15.87 3.11
CA GLY A 157 -5.31 16.84 2.12
C GLY A 157 -4.87 16.13 0.84
N ASP A 158 -3.65 16.39 0.38
CA ASP A 158 -3.17 15.91 -0.93
C ASP A 158 -3.00 14.40 -0.98
N PHE A 159 -2.73 13.75 0.16
CA PHE A 159 -2.69 12.29 0.28
C PHE A 159 -4.04 11.69 0.70
N GLY A 160 -5.08 12.51 0.85
CA GLY A 160 -6.37 12.12 1.43
C GLY A 160 -6.97 10.83 0.87
N ILE A 161 -7.35 9.93 1.78
CA ILE A 161 -8.01 8.65 1.47
C ILE A 161 -9.46 8.67 1.98
N TYR A 162 -9.67 9.14 3.21
CA TYR A 162 -10.98 9.31 3.84
C TYR A 162 -11.42 10.78 3.85
N ASP A 163 -12.55 11.07 3.22
CA ASP A 163 -13.22 12.35 3.38
C ASP A 163 -13.97 12.36 4.72
N ARG A 164 -13.40 13.05 5.70
CA ARG A 164 -13.95 13.14 7.06
C ARG A 164 -15.26 13.95 7.12
N THR A 165 -15.50 14.84 6.16
CA THR A 165 -16.70 15.67 6.10
C THR A 165 -17.88 14.87 5.55
N ASN A 166 -17.69 14.27 4.37
CA ASN A 166 -18.73 13.51 3.68
C ASN A 166 -18.82 12.06 4.13
N ARG A 167 -17.84 11.59 4.91
CA ARG A 167 -17.72 10.21 5.41
C ARG A 167 -17.64 9.19 4.28
N THR A 168 -16.97 9.56 3.21
CA THR A 168 -16.76 8.74 2.01
C THR A 168 -15.29 8.38 1.88
N TRP A 169 -15.02 7.34 1.10
CA TRP A 169 -13.68 6.82 0.87
C TRP A 169 -13.37 6.84 -0.62
N SER A 170 -12.11 7.12 -0.96
CA SER A 170 -11.60 6.82 -2.31
C SER A 170 -11.40 5.32 -2.51
N GLU A 171 -11.16 4.90 -3.75
CA GLU A 171 -10.96 3.49 -4.11
C GLU A 171 -9.67 2.90 -3.52
N VAL A 172 -8.74 3.75 -3.07
CA VAL A 172 -7.55 3.32 -2.32
C VAL A 172 -7.96 2.48 -1.10
N LYS A 173 -9.09 2.78 -0.45
CA LYS A 173 -9.61 1.97 0.66
C LYS A 173 -9.84 0.51 0.25
N ASP A 174 -10.34 0.26 -0.95
CA ASP A 174 -10.58 -1.12 -1.40
C ASP A 174 -9.26 -1.85 -1.67
N ILE A 175 -8.22 -1.15 -2.16
CA ILE A 175 -6.87 -1.71 -2.28
C ILE A 175 -6.30 -2.07 -0.90
N LEU A 176 -6.40 -1.15 0.07
CA LEU A 176 -5.84 -1.36 1.42
C LEU A 176 -6.49 -2.53 2.17
N ILE A 177 -7.77 -2.81 1.89
CA ILE A 177 -8.55 -3.83 2.60
C ILE A 177 -8.59 -5.18 1.84
N TYR A 178 -8.70 -5.14 0.51
CA TYR A 178 -8.92 -6.33 -0.33
C TYR A 178 -7.78 -6.62 -1.31
N GLY A 179 -6.76 -5.76 -1.40
CA GLY A 179 -5.56 -6.03 -2.18
C GLY A 179 -4.78 -7.18 -1.57
N HIS A 180 -4.33 -8.13 -2.39
CA HIS A 180 -3.70 -9.35 -1.91
C HIS A 180 -2.76 -9.96 -2.97
N PRO A 181 -1.64 -10.63 -2.60
CA PRO A 181 -0.70 -11.24 -3.56
C PRO A 181 -1.33 -12.28 -4.50
N ASN A 182 -2.35 -12.99 -4.02
CA ASN A 182 -3.10 -13.98 -4.79
C ASN A 182 -4.32 -13.37 -5.53
N GLY A 183 -4.51 -12.06 -5.43
CA GLY A 183 -5.61 -11.33 -6.07
C GLY A 183 -5.36 -11.04 -7.56
N PRO A 184 -6.39 -10.53 -8.26
CA PRO A 184 -6.24 -10.10 -9.64
C PRO A 184 -5.38 -8.86 -9.75
N VAL A 185 -4.64 -8.71 -10.84
CA VAL A 185 -4.06 -7.42 -11.24
C VAL A 185 -4.61 -7.04 -12.58
N LEU A 186 -5.36 -5.93 -12.62
CA LEU A 186 -5.91 -5.40 -13.85
C LEU A 186 -4.77 -4.69 -14.58
N THR A 187 -4.37 -5.26 -15.71
CA THR A 187 -3.20 -4.83 -16.49
C THR A 187 -3.57 -3.98 -17.69
N GLU A 188 -4.81 -4.07 -18.15
CA GLU A 188 -5.28 -3.30 -19.29
C GLU A 188 -6.76 -2.92 -19.13
N ALA A 189 -7.08 -1.69 -19.52
CA ALA A 189 -8.43 -1.19 -19.76
C ALA A 189 -8.40 -0.25 -20.97
N THR A 190 -8.88 -0.72 -22.12
CA THR A 190 -8.73 -0.04 -23.42
C THR A 190 -10.09 0.16 -24.09
N TYR A 191 -10.40 1.40 -24.48
CA TYR A 191 -11.59 1.69 -25.29
C TYR A 191 -11.36 1.25 -26.74
N LEU A 192 -12.26 0.42 -27.27
CA LEU A 192 -12.18 -0.16 -28.60
C LEU A 192 -13.14 0.48 -29.62
N GLY A 193 -13.91 1.49 -29.23
CA GLY A 193 -14.98 2.06 -30.05
C GLY A 193 -16.35 1.45 -29.74
N ASN A 194 -17.42 2.09 -30.22
CA ASN A 194 -18.81 1.60 -30.11
C ASN A 194 -19.18 1.18 -28.67
N ALA A 195 -18.94 2.05 -27.69
CA ALA A 195 -19.21 1.78 -26.28
C ALA A 195 -18.52 0.50 -25.73
N THR A 196 -17.44 0.04 -26.38
CA THR A 196 -16.75 -1.18 -25.99
C THR A 196 -15.44 -0.87 -25.28
N VAL A 197 -15.27 -1.43 -24.08
CA VAL A 197 -14.01 -1.43 -23.33
C VAL A 197 -13.53 -2.87 -23.17
N TYR A 198 -12.27 -3.11 -23.51
CA TYR A 198 -11.58 -4.38 -23.26
C TYR A 198 -10.78 -4.30 -21.98
N LEU A 199 -10.90 -5.33 -21.16
CA LEU A 199 -10.19 -5.50 -19.90
C LEU A 199 -9.30 -6.74 -19.97
N GLN A 200 -8.10 -6.67 -19.43
CA GLN A 200 -7.22 -7.83 -19.23
C GLN A 200 -6.62 -7.81 -17.83
N TRP A 201 -6.54 -8.98 -17.20
CA TRP A 201 -5.91 -9.14 -15.89
C TRP A 201 -5.04 -10.40 -15.81
N GLN A 202 -4.17 -10.42 -14.80
CA GLN A 202 -3.37 -11.59 -14.48
C GLN A 202 -4.08 -12.48 -13.46
N ASN A 203 -4.25 -13.76 -13.81
CA ASN A 203 -4.67 -14.78 -12.86
C ASN A 203 -3.48 -15.31 -12.05
N ARG A 204 -3.59 -15.20 -10.72
CA ARG A 204 -2.54 -15.51 -9.74
C ARG A 204 -2.96 -16.53 -8.69
N SER A 205 -4.15 -17.10 -8.81
CA SER A 205 -4.65 -18.10 -7.87
C SER A 205 -5.41 -19.22 -8.59
N SER A 206 -5.06 -20.46 -8.28
CA SER A 206 -5.80 -21.64 -8.74
C SER A 206 -7.03 -21.96 -7.90
N ALA A 207 -7.21 -21.29 -6.75
CA ALA A 207 -8.32 -21.52 -5.81
C ALA A 207 -9.57 -20.67 -6.15
N ILE A 208 -9.54 -19.90 -7.24
CA ILE A 208 -10.64 -19.03 -7.64
C ILE A 208 -11.86 -19.89 -8.01
N ASN A 209 -13.01 -19.53 -7.48
CA ASN A 209 -14.28 -20.15 -7.84
C ASN A 209 -14.96 -19.35 -8.98
N GLN A 210 -14.97 -18.02 -8.85
CA GLN A 210 -15.64 -17.13 -9.78
C GLN A 210 -14.90 -15.79 -9.88
N ILE A 211 -14.99 -15.15 -11.03
CA ILE A 211 -14.49 -13.80 -11.26
C ILE A 211 -15.68 -12.87 -11.47
N ILE A 212 -15.65 -11.71 -10.80
CA ILE A 212 -16.63 -10.64 -10.98
C ILE A 212 -15.92 -9.44 -11.62
N VAL A 213 -16.56 -8.84 -12.62
CA VAL A 213 -16.15 -7.55 -13.18
C VAL A 213 -17.14 -6.50 -12.72
N GLU A 214 -16.63 -5.43 -12.13
CA GLU A 214 -17.44 -4.29 -11.72
C GLU A 214 -17.02 -3.03 -12.46
N ARG A 215 -17.99 -2.14 -12.68
CA ARG A 215 -17.81 -0.83 -13.30
C ARG A 215 -18.50 0.27 -12.50
N LYS A 216 -17.91 1.47 -12.53
CA LYS A 216 -18.58 2.71 -12.12
C LYS A 216 -18.24 3.89 -13.04
N SER A 217 -18.98 4.98 -12.88
CA SER A 217 -18.65 6.30 -13.41
C SER A 217 -18.18 7.25 -12.29
N ASP A 218 -17.92 8.51 -12.63
CA ASP A 218 -17.66 9.59 -11.67
C ASP A 218 -18.83 9.84 -10.68
N THR A 219 -20.04 9.42 -11.05
CA THR A 219 -21.28 9.74 -10.33
C THR A 219 -21.97 8.52 -9.73
N SER A 220 -21.40 7.32 -9.91
CA SER A 220 -21.97 6.07 -9.40
C SER A 220 -20.98 5.31 -8.52
N ASP A 221 -21.50 4.40 -7.72
CA ASP A 221 -20.68 3.36 -7.08
C ASP A 221 -20.36 2.23 -8.06
N PHE A 222 -19.41 1.37 -7.68
CA PHE A 222 -19.11 0.13 -8.39
C PHE A 222 -20.33 -0.79 -8.39
N THR A 223 -20.67 -1.30 -9.58
CA THR A 223 -21.73 -2.28 -9.78
C THR A 223 -21.22 -3.43 -10.63
N GLU A 224 -21.69 -4.63 -10.33
CA GLU A 224 -21.39 -5.83 -11.11
C GLU A 224 -21.96 -5.73 -12.53
N ILE A 225 -21.11 -5.97 -13.52
CA ILE A 225 -21.49 -6.03 -14.93
C ILE A 225 -21.28 -7.41 -15.56
N ALA A 226 -20.48 -8.28 -14.92
CA ALA A 226 -20.28 -9.66 -15.38
C ALA A 226 -19.86 -10.61 -14.26
N ARG A 227 -20.24 -11.89 -14.44
CA ARG A 227 -19.70 -13.05 -13.72
C ARG A 227 -19.07 -14.00 -14.71
N LEU A 228 -17.82 -14.36 -14.47
CA LEU A 228 -17.00 -15.18 -15.37
C LEU A 228 -16.50 -16.43 -14.66
N GLY A 229 -16.14 -17.44 -15.44
CA GLY A 229 -15.48 -18.64 -14.91
C GLY A 229 -14.08 -18.33 -14.38
N ALA A 230 -13.60 -19.15 -13.45
CA ALA A 230 -12.30 -18.97 -12.78
C ALA A 230 -11.07 -18.89 -13.70
N ALA A 231 -11.17 -19.39 -14.93
CA ALA A 231 -10.09 -19.36 -15.91
C ALA A 231 -10.05 -18.08 -16.76
N ALA A 232 -11.04 -17.19 -16.65
CA ALA A 232 -11.07 -15.96 -17.43
C ALA A 232 -9.90 -15.03 -17.08
N ILE A 233 -9.29 -14.45 -18.11
CA ILE A 233 -8.19 -13.47 -18.00
C ILE A 233 -8.51 -12.16 -18.72
N ASP A 234 -9.67 -12.08 -19.37
CA ASP A 234 -10.13 -10.91 -20.09
C ASP A 234 -11.67 -10.80 -20.08
N TYR A 235 -12.16 -9.60 -20.41
CA TYR A 235 -13.58 -9.31 -20.60
C TYR A 235 -13.77 -8.14 -21.56
N ARG A 236 -14.91 -8.13 -22.27
CA ARG A 236 -15.34 -7.01 -23.12
C ARG A 236 -16.67 -6.48 -22.59
N ASP A 237 -16.62 -5.29 -22.01
CA ASP A 237 -17.82 -4.52 -21.73
C ASP A 237 -18.27 -3.84 -23.03
N THR A 238 -19.44 -4.17 -23.55
CA THR A 238 -19.97 -3.61 -24.81
C THR A 238 -21.04 -2.54 -24.57
N ALA A 239 -21.19 -2.06 -23.34
CA ALA A 239 -22.19 -1.09 -22.94
C ALA A 239 -21.60 -0.01 -22.03
N ALA A 240 -20.33 0.35 -22.25
CA ALA A 240 -19.67 1.44 -21.54
C ALA A 240 -20.43 2.76 -21.78
N GLY A 241 -20.75 3.47 -20.69
CA GLY A 241 -21.27 4.83 -20.79
C GLY A 241 -20.20 5.78 -21.33
N SER A 242 -20.52 7.06 -21.50
CA SER A 242 -19.55 8.09 -21.87
C SER A 242 -18.81 8.66 -20.65
N GLY A 243 -17.68 9.32 -20.87
CA GLY A 243 -16.83 9.91 -19.83
C GLY A 243 -15.88 8.91 -19.16
N SER A 244 -15.50 9.18 -17.91
CA SER A 244 -14.64 8.29 -17.13
C SER A 244 -15.37 7.01 -16.75
N GLN A 245 -14.84 5.87 -17.19
CA GLN A 245 -15.32 4.55 -16.79
C GLN A 245 -14.25 3.86 -15.97
N TYR A 246 -14.58 3.49 -14.74
CA TYR A 246 -13.67 2.82 -13.81
C TYR A 246 -14.05 1.35 -13.73
N TYR A 247 -13.04 0.48 -13.79
CA TYR A 247 -13.21 -0.97 -13.75
C TYR A 247 -12.37 -1.58 -12.65
N ARG A 248 -12.88 -2.65 -12.05
CA ARG A 248 -12.11 -3.53 -11.18
C ARG A 248 -12.54 -4.98 -11.38
N VAL A 249 -11.63 -5.88 -11.03
CA VAL A 249 -11.84 -7.33 -11.06
C VAL A 249 -11.81 -7.84 -9.63
N ILE A 250 -12.73 -8.73 -9.29
CA ILE A 250 -12.82 -9.35 -7.97
C ILE A 250 -12.75 -10.86 -8.13
N TYR A 251 -11.82 -11.49 -7.41
CA TYR A 251 -11.78 -12.93 -7.24
C TYR A 251 -12.65 -13.34 -6.06
N LYS A 252 -13.54 -14.29 -6.34
CA LYS A 252 -14.40 -14.94 -5.36
C LYS A 252 -13.87 -16.33 -5.05
N PHE A 253 -13.83 -16.64 -3.76
CA PHE A 253 -13.38 -17.92 -3.21
C PHE A 253 -14.51 -18.60 -2.44
N SER A 254 -14.39 -19.90 -2.21
CA SER A 254 -15.35 -20.65 -1.37
C SER A 254 -15.17 -20.41 0.13
N ASP A 255 -13.93 -20.19 0.55
CA ASP A 255 -13.48 -20.28 1.94
C ASP A 255 -12.47 -19.17 2.32
N GLN A 256 -12.30 -18.17 1.44
CA GLN A 256 -11.41 -17.02 1.65
C GLN A 256 -12.17 -15.73 1.39
N PRO A 257 -11.75 -14.60 2.01
CA PRO A 257 -12.25 -13.29 1.64
C PRO A 257 -12.03 -12.98 0.16
N ASP A 258 -12.88 -12.11 -0.38
CA ASP A 258 -12.71 -11.61 -1.73
C ASP A 258 -11.38 -10.85 -1.90
N MET A 259 -10.78 -10.96 -3.08
CA MET A 259 -9.56 -10.23 -3.43
C MET A 259 -9.81 -9.34 -4.65
N TYR A 260 -9.44 -8.07 -4.54
CA TYR A 260 -9.78 -7.03 -5.53
C TYR A 260 -8.52 -6.66 -6.29
N SER A 261 -8.67 -6.25 -7.56
CA SER A 261 -7.58 -5.67 -8.34
C SER A 261 -7.34 -4.20 -7.99
N ASN A 262 -6.21 -3.66 -8.44
CA ASN A 262 -6.14 -2.23 -8.71
C ASN A 262 -7.30 -1.84 -9.67
N PRO A 263 -8.07 -0.78 -9.38
CA PRO A 263 -9.01 -0.25 -10.35
C PRO A 263 -8.25 0.51 -11.44
N MET A 264 -8.83 0.55 -12.64
CA MET A 264 -8.34 1.37 -13.76
C MET A 264 -9.47 2.22 -14.31
N VAL A 265 -9.13 3.45 -14.71
CA VAL A 265 -10.00 4.36 -15.45
C VAL A 265 -9.63 4.35 -16.94
N VAL A 266 -10.67 4.39 -17.78
CA VAL A 266 -10.57 4.63 -19.22
C VAL A 266 -11.53 5.73 -19.60
N GLN A 267 -11.09 6.61 -20.51
CA GLN A 267 -11.95 7.65 -21.07
C GLN A 267 -12.72 7.10 -22.27
N THR A 268 -14.02 7.35 -22.29
CA THR A 268 -14.93 6.92 -23.35
C THR A 268 -15.64 8.15 -23.95
N PRO A 269 -15.74 8.27 -25.29
CA PRO A 269 -16.39 9.41 -25.95
C PRO A 269 -17.88 9.58 -25.65
#